data_AF-A0AAE6TAX6-F1
#
_entry.id   AF-A0AAE6TAX6-F1
#
_cell.length_a   1.000
_cell.length_b   1.000
_cell.length_c   1.000
_cell.angle_alpha   90.00
_cell.angle_beta   90.00
_cell.angle_gamma   90.00
#
_symmetry.space_group_name_H-M   'P 1'
#
loop_
_entity.id
_entity.type
_entity.pdbx_description
1 polymer ?
#
loop_
_entity_poly.entity_id
_entity_poly.type
_entity_poly.pdbx_seq_one_letter_code
_entity_poly.pdbx_strand_id
1 'polypeptide(L)'
;MQTPAAALLLVLTTLTGLCAAADYPERAQRTQSAGNHTWYIDPDQGNDGNPGTSPSTAWKSMSPANRLIMSRGDTLVIQPGEHAASLALMGEGSRQAPVTIRFMPGRHVFKHGALVTGKPQISNTNDAPNEAKAMAIRLVEAKNVRLEGKPGATDILLEGKAIFVCMEHAENVSLNGLGFDYVHPTMGEFLVTEVEGNTMKATIPDGTLYTVKDGSLTWRGPGWEFRMGGYSKVFDAASGTFQGRFDPGKTVIKELSPGKISITFKEGAPTMRAGQSYQNRNTRRDCCGFFQHRSRNIVWNNCHIYYMHGMGVVSQFSENIIFNNLKIAPRPGSLRTNSSWADNLHFSGCRGKIIVRDCVLGASHDDAINVHGTHLRIVDQPAPNKITVRFMHPQTFGFDAFAVGDRIDYVSCKTLVPYASNTVSGNKKLNEKEIELTLRQPNPGNIQPNDAVENTTWTPSVHVSNTVCRHIPTRGFLLTTRKPVLIERCRFEKTGMPAILVEDDASGWYESGVVRDMAISRNTFIQCGEAVIQIVPHAPPAGRKRSREHHHHRQYV
;
A
#
# COMPACT_ATOMS: atom_id res chain seq x y z
N MET A 1 -0.93 25.29 70.47
CA MET A 1 -2.21 25.39 69.73
C MET A 1 -1.88 25.47 68.24
N GLN A 2 -1.89 24.32 67.58
CA GLN A 2 -1.76 24.19 66.13
C GLN A 2 -3.16 23.87 65.60
N THR A 3 -3.64 24.66 64.65
CA THR A 3 -4.77 24.32 63.77
C THR A 3 -4.31 24.59 62.33
N PRO A 4 -4.47 23.64 61.39
CA PRO A 4 -3.94 23.77 60.04
C PRO A 4 -4.95 24.45 59.13
N ALA A 5 -4.48 25.38 58.30
CA ALA A 5 -5.25 25.90 57.16
C ALA A 5 -5.18 24.88 56.01
N ALA A 6 -6.35 24.39 55.60
CA ALA A 6 -6.52 23.39 54.56
C ALA A 6 -6.16 23.95 53.17
N ALA A 7 -5.41 23.14 52.42
CA ALA A 7 -5.12 23.36 51.01
C ALA A 7 -6.38 23.13 50.17
N LEU A 8 -6.80 24.13 49.38
CA LEU A 8 -7.83 23.98 48.37
C LEU A 8 -7.17 23.58 47.04
N LEU A 9 -7.00 22.27 46.84
CA LEU A 9 -6.60 21.71 45.55
C LEU A 9 -7.85 21.69 44.65
N LEU A 10 -7.91 22.61 43.69
CA LEU A 10 -8.96 22.61 42.66
C LEU A 10 -8.67 21.45 41.69
N VAL A 11 -9.24 20.29 41.95
CA VAL A 11 -9.25 19.17 41.00
C VAL A 11 -10.21 19.54 39.88
N LEU A 12 -9.68 20.07 38.77
CA LEU A 12 -10.37 20.03 37.49
C LEU A 12 -10.49 18.55 37.10
N THR A 13 -11.64 17.96 37.36
CA THR A 13 -12.06 16.72 36.72
C THR A 13 -12.31 17.03 35.24
N THR A 14 -11.26 17.00 34.43
CA THR A 14 -11.44 16.78 33.00
C THR A 14 -12.05 15.39 32.86
N LEU A 15 -13.37 15.35 32.63
CA LEU A 15 -14.05 14.23 32.03
C LEU A 15 -13.44 13.99 30.64
N THR A 16 -12.27 13.34 30.63
CA THR A 16 -11.84 12.57 29.48
C THR A 16 -12.88 11.46 29.36
N GLY A 17 -13.82 11.62 28.43
CA GLY A 17 -14.59 10.50 27.93
C GLY A 17 -13.60 9.47 27.45
N LEU A 18 -13.34 8.45 28.28
CA LEU A 18 -12.74 7.21 27.86
C LEU A 18 -13.64 6.70 26.73
N CYS A 19 -13.25 6.91 25.48
CA CYS A 19 -13.73 6.07 24.40
C CYS A 19 -13.52 4.65 24.88
N ALA A 20 -14.60 3.91 25.15
CA ALA A 20 -14.52 2.47 25.34
C ALA A 20 -13.69 1.94 24.18
N ALA A 21 -12.53 1.35 24.48
CA ALA A 21 -11.67 0.77 23.46
C ALA A 21 -12.56 -0.12 22.59
N ALA A 22 -12.61 0.17 21.29
CA ALA A 22 -13.48 -0.55 20.36
C ALA A 22 -13.27 -2.06 20.56
N ASP A 23 -14.36 -2.76 20.88
CA ASP A 23 -14.36 -4.17 21.22
C ASP A 23 -14.24 -4.99 19.92
N TYR A 24 -13.06 -5.55 19.67
CA TYR A 24 -12.80 -6.42 18.51
C TYR A 24 -12.67 -7.86 19.00
N PRO A 25 -13.79 -8.54 19.32
CA PRO A 25 -13.77 -9.86 19.93
C PRO A 25 -13.12 -10.90 19.03
N GLU A 26 -12.44 -11.86 19.67
CA GLU A 26 -11.98 -13.07 19.01
C GLU A 26 -13.16 -13.87 18.47
N ARG A 27 -12.90 -14.76 17.50
CA ARG A 27 -13.94 -15.59 16.86
C ARG A 27 -14.85 -16.29 17.88
N ALA A 28 -14.28 -16.86 18.95
CA ALA A 28 -15.03 -17.61 19.96
C ALA A 28 -16.01 -16.76 20.80
N GLN A 29 -15.82 -15.44 20.81
CA GLN A 29 -16.65 -14.49 21.54
C GLN A 29 -17.73 -13.85 20.65
N ARG A 30 -17.74 -14.17 19.36
CA ARG A 30 -18.71 -13.64 18.39
C ARG A 30 -19.94 -14.52 18.30
N THR A 31 -21.07 -13.88 18.00
CA THR A 31 -22.35 -14.57 17.77
C THR A 31 -22.55 -14.82 16.28
N GLN A 32 -22.88 -16.05 15.89
CA GLN A 32 -23.22 -16.37 14.51
C GLN A 32 -24.59 -15.77 14.16
N SER A 33 -24.65 -15.00 13.08
CA SER A 33 -25.92 -14.52 12.52
C SER A 33 -26.74 -15.69 11.95
N ALA A 34 -28.07 -15.63 12.05
CA ALA A 34 -28.95 -16.61 11.42
C ALA A 34 -28.97 -16.51 9.88
N GLY A 35 -28.42 -15.43 9.31
CA GLY A 35 -28.40 -15.16 7.87
C GLY A 35 -29.64 -14.41 7.38
N ASN A 36 -29.54 -13.85 6.18
CA ASN A 36 -30.59 -13.05 5.53
C ASN A 36 -31.10 -11.86 6.36
N HIS A 37 -30.27 -11.29 7.23
CA HIS A 37 -30.60 -10.09 8.00
C HIS A 37 -30.10 -8.83 7.31
N THR A 38 -30.81 -7.71 7.48
CA THR A 38 -30.29 -6.38 7.16
C THR A 38 -30.04 -5.60 8.43
N TRP A 39 -28.78 -5.21 8.63
CA TRP A 39 -28.30 -4.41 9.75
C TRP A 39 -28.01 -2.99 9.29
N TYR A 40 -28.25 -2.01 10.14
CA TYR A 40 -28.11 -0.58 9.83
C TYR A 40 -27.15 0.10 10.80
N ILE A 41 -26.20 0.87 10.26
CA ILE A 41 -25.29 1.75 11.01
C ILE A 41 -25.52 3.18 10.54
N ASP A 42 -25.74 4.08 11.50
CA ASP A 42 -25.82 5.52 11.32
C ASP A 42 -24.97 6.21 12.39
N PRO A 43 -23.78 6.75 12.05
CA PRO A 43 -22.89 7.37 13.05
C PRO A 43 -23.49 8.61 13.71
N ASP A 44 -24.39 9.32 13.03
CA ASP A 44 -24.95 10.59 13.49
C ASP A 44 -26.20 10.36 14.34
N GLN A 45 -27.10 9.47 13.91
CA GLN A 45 -28.41 9.26 14.53
C GLN A 45 -28.57 7.93 15.29
N GLY A 46 -27.64 6.98 15.11
CA GLY A 46 -27.74 5.64 15.70
C GLY A 46 -27.42 5.58 17.20
N ASN A 47 -27.74 4.43 17.80
CA ASN A 47 -27.40 4.07 19.17
C ASN A 47 -27.00 2.58 19.24
N ASP A 48 -25.86 2.25 19.85
CA ASP A 48 -25.37 0.86 19.93
C ASP A 48 -26.17 -0.06 20.87
N GLY A 49 -27.09 0.51 21.65
CA GLY A 49 -28.12 -0.24 22.37
C GLY A 49 -29.32 -0.66 21.52
N ASN A 50 -29.43 -0.15 20.28
CA ASN A 50 -30.51 -0.51 19.37
C ASN A 50 -30.33 -1.93 18.81
N PRO A 51 -31.42 -2.58 18.34
CA PRO A 51 -31.33 -3.86 17.65
C PRO A 51 -30.61 -3.80 16.29
N GLY A 52 -30.52 -2.63 15.64
CA GLY A 52 -29.83 -2.49 14.35
C GLY A 52 -30.62 -2.98 13.14
N THR A 53 -31.86 -3.45 13.30
CA THR A 53 -32.63 -4.15 12.25
C THR A 53 -33.50 -3.26 11.36
N SER A 54 -33.50 -1.94 11.60
CA SER A 54 -34.19 -0.94 10.79
C SER A 54 -33.42 0.40 10.80
N PRO A 55 -33.64 1.30 9.83
CA PRO A 55 -33.01 2.62 9.83
C PRO A 55 -33.29 3.43 11.11
N SER A 56 -34.52 3.41 11.62
CA SER A 56 -34.91 4.12 12.86
C SER A 56 -34.31 3.51 14.13
N THR A 57 -33.79 2.29 14.04
CA THR A 57 -33.14 1.58 15.15
C THR A 57 -31.71 1.20 14.77
N ALA A 58 -31.02 2.05 14.00
CA ALA A 58 -29.65 1.79 13.56
C ALA A 58 -28.66 1.82 14.75
N TRP A 59 -27.57 1.08 14.60
CA TRP A 59 -26.41 1.20 15.48
C TRP A 59 -25.66 2.49 15.23
N LYS A 60 -24.98 3.02 16.25
CA LYS A 60 -24.14 4.20 16.12
C LYS A 60 -22.78 3.87 15.51
N SER A 61 -22.22 2.74 15.89
CA SER A 61 -20.87 2.33 15.49
C SER A 61 -20.86 0.96 14.83
N MET A 62 -19.67 0.56 14.37
CA MET A 62 -19.43 -0.79 13.83
C MET A 62 -19.26 -1.84 14.92
N SER A 63 -19.20 -1.45 16.20
CA SER A 63 -18.95 -2.37 17.32
C SER A 63 -19.96 -3.50 17.42
N PRO A 64 -21.29 -3.27 17.29
CA PRO A 64 -22.25 -4.36 17.28
C PRO A 64 -22.06 -5.31 16.09
N ALA A 65 -21.75 -4.80 14.90
CA ALA A 65 -21.43 -5.63 13.74
C ALA A 65 -20.16 -6.48 13.95
N ASN A 66 -19.15 -5.94 14.63
CA ASN A 66 -17.90 -6.65 14.96
C ASN A 66 -18.10 -7.81 15.95
N ARG A 67 -19.21 -7.82 16.72
CA ARG A 67 -19.58 -8.96 17.58
C ARG A 67 -20.26 -10.10 16.83
N LEU A 68 -20.54 -9.92 15.53
CA LEU A 68 -21.16 -10.94 14.70
C LEU A 68 -20.12 -11.73 13.89
N ILE A 69 -20.47 -12.99 13.62
CA ILE A 69 -20.02 -13.72 12.44
C ILE A 69 -21.17 -13.65 11.43
N MET A 70 -21.02 -12.84 10.38
CA MET A 70 -22.07 -12.66 9.38
C MET A 70 -22.27 -13.92 8.54
N SER A 71 -23.51 -14.16 8.13
CA SER A 71 -23.96 -15.36 7.43
C SER A 71 -24.48 -15.03 6.03
N ARG A 72 -24.73 -16.08 5.24
CA ARG A 72 -25.36 -15.99 3.91
C ARG A 72 -26.52 -14.98 3.88
N GLY A 73 -26.49 -14.09 2.89
CA GLY A 73 -27.54 -13.10 2.63
C GLY A 73 -27.57 -11.92 3.59
N ASP A 74 -26.72 -11.88 4.62
CA ASP A 74 -26.67 -10.71 5.50
C ASP A 74 -26.20 -9.47 4.75
N THR A 75 -26.83 -8.34 5.05
CA THR A 75 -26.48 -7.03 4.52
C THR A 75 -26.23 -6.05 5.67
N LEU A 76 -25.10 -5.36 5.65
CA LEU A 76 -24.80 -4.24 6.54
C LEU A 76 -24.89 -2.93 5.74
N VAL A 77 -25.87 -2.09 6.04
CA VAL A 77 -26.07 -0.78 5.42
C VAL A 77 -25.45 0.29 6.31
N ILE A 78 -24.52 1.08 5.78
CA ILE A 78 -23.72 2.05 6.52
C ILE A 78 -23.99 3.45 5.94
N GLN A 79 -24.49 4.37 6.77
CA GLN A 79 -24.67 5.78 6.39
C GLN A 79 -23.32 6.55 6.39
N PRO A 80 -23.20 7.62 5.58
CA PRO A 80 -22.04 8.50 5.63
C PRO A 80 -21.92 9.18 7.00
N GLY A 81 -20.73 9.69 7.31
CA GLY A 81 -20.41 10.31 8.58
C GLY A 81 -19.05 9.88 9.12
N GLU A 82 -18.79 10.20 10.39
CA GLU A 82 -17.54 9.87 11.07
C GLU A 82 -17.64 8.55 11.85
N HIS A 83 -16.83 7.57 11.45
CA HIS A 83 -16.79 6.23 12.01
C HIS A 83 -15.64 6.14 13.02
N ALA A 84 -15.98 6.09 14.31
CA ALA A 84 -15.04 5.96 15.42
C ALA A 84 -14.77 4.48 15.82
N ALA A 85 -14.87 3.57 14.85
CA ALA A 85 -14.50 2.16 14.99
C ALA A 85 -14.18 1.60 13.61
N SER A 86 -13.32 0.58 13.55
CA SER A 86 -13.11 -0.20 12.35
C SER A 86 -14.25 -1.18 12.11
N LEU A 87 -14.44 -1.57 10.84
CA LEU A 87 -15.21 -2.75 10.50
C LEU A 87 -14.28 -3.96 10.47
N ALA A 88 -14.26 -4.76 11.54
CA ALA A 88 -13.48 -5.99 11.64
C ALA A 88 -14.40 -7.20 11.40
N LEU A 89 -14.75 -7.42 10.13
CA LEU A 89 -15.70 -8.42 9.71
C LEU A 89 -15.11 -9.85 9.73
N MET A 90 -15.89 -10.76 10.31
CA MET A 90 -15.83 -12.20 10.04
C MET A 90 -17.17 -12.63 9.47
N GLY A 91 -17.17 -13.53 8.50
CA GLY A 91 -18.42 -14.05 7.97
C GLY A 91 -18.27 -14.93 6.74
N GLU A 92 -19.26 -15.79 6.53
CA GLU A 92 -19.30 -16.72 5.40
C GLU A 92 -20.62 -16.57 4.64
N GLY A 93 -20.57 -15.84 3.53
CA GLY A 93 -21.62 -15.82 2.53
C GLY A 93 -21.56 -17.02 1.60
N SER A 94 -22.43 -17.03 0.60
CA SER A 94 -22.38 -17.96 -0.55
C SER A 94 -22.36 -17.19 -1.86
N ARG A 95 -22.10 -17.87 -2.98
CA ARG A 95 -22.14 -17.22 -4.31
C ARG A 95 -23.53 -16.64 -4.62
N GLN A 96 -24.60 -17.34 -4.23
CA GLN A 96 -26.00 -16.95 -4.46
C GLN A 96 -26.50 -15.94 -3.42
N ALA A 97 -26.01 -16.02 -2.19
CA ALA A 97 -26.38 -15.16 -1.07
C ALA A 97 -25.10 -14.69 -0.34
N PRO A 98 -24.37 -13.72 -0.90
CA PRO A 98 -23.15 -13.19 -0.29
C PRO A 98 -23.47 -12.41 0.99
N VAL A 99 -22.44 -12.13 1.79
CA VAL A 99 -22.49 -11.05 2.79
C VAL A 99 -22.25 -9.73 2.05
N THR A 100 -23.11 -8.74 2.24
CA THR A 100 -23.00 -7.44 1.57
C THR A 100 -22.73 -6.33 2.59
N ILE A 101 -21.65 -5.60 2.44
CA ILE A 101 -21.37 -4.34 3.14
C ILE A 101 -21.68 -3.20 2.17
N ARG A 102 -22.77 -2.49 2.42
CA ARG A 102 -23.26 -1.40 1.56
C ARG A 102 -23.00 -0.05 2.22
N PHE A 103 -22.07 0.70 1.65
CA PHE A 103 -21.85 2.10 1.98
C PHE A 103 -22.80 2.98 1.17
N MET A 104 -23.64 3.75 1.85
CA MET A 104 -24.55 4.68 1.20
C MET A 104 -23.77 5.84 0.55
N PRO A 105 -24.32 6.54 -0.46
CA PRO A 105 -23.64 7.69 -1.06
C PRO A 105 -23.28 8.76 -0.02
N GLY A 106 -22.05 9.23 -0.04
CA GLY A 106 -21.51 10.23 0.85
C GLY A 106 -20.06 9.96 1.26
N ARG A 107 -19.60 10.69 2.29
CA ARG A 107 -18.24 10.59 2.84
C ARG A 107 -18.28 9.74 4.11
N HIS A 108 -17.49 8.67 4.15
CA HIS A 108 -17.31 7.81 5.32
C HIS A 108 -15.91 8.02 5.89
N VAL A 109 -15.79 8.83 6.94
CA VAL A 109 -14.51 9.19 7.55
C VAL A 109 -14.18 8.24 8.69
N PHE A 110 -13.14 7.42 8.53
CA PHE A 110 -12.62 6.58 9.60
C PHE A 110 -11.64 7.37 10.45
N LYS A 111 -11.99 7.57 11.72
CA LYS A 111 -11.24 8.43 12.65
C LYS A 111 -9.93 7.79 13.10
N HIS A 112 -8.86 8.56 13.08
CA HIS A 112 -7.56 8.10 13.55
C HIS A 112 -7.58 7.84 15.06
N GLY A 113 -6.79 6.87 15.54
CA GLY A 113 -6.72 6.50 16.95
C GLY A 113 -7.87 5.63 17.47
N ALA A 114 -8.98 5.52 16.74
CA ALA A 114 -10.13 4.68 17.10
C ALA A 114 -10.17 3.32 16.35
N LEU A 115 -9.27 3.14 15.39
CA LEU A 115 -9.24 1.96 14.52
C LEU A 115 -8.53 0.79 15.18
N VAL A 116 -8.95 -0.43 14.83
CA VAL A 116 -8.20 -1.65 15.14
C VAL A 116 -6.79 -1.53 14.61
N THR A 117 -5.82 -1.95 15.42
CA THR A 117 -4.41 -1.96 15.03
C THR A 117 -3.85 -3.37 15.11
N GLY A 118 -2.88 -3.66 14.26
CA GLY A 118 -2.15 -4.93 14.24
C GLY A 118 -0.73 -4.72 13.74
N LYS A 119 0.08 -5.78 13.71
CA LYS A 119 1.48 -5.72 13.22
C LYS A 119 1.69 -6.64 12.01
N PRO A 120 0.94 -6.46 10.90
CA PRO A 120 1.16 -7.26 9.71
C PRO A 120 2.58 -7.02 9.18
N GLN A 121 3.25 -8.11 8.82
CA GLN A 121 4.52 -8.09 8.10
C GLN A 121 4.22 -8.01 6.60
N ILE A 122 4.51 -6.86 5.99
CA ILE A 122 4.06 -6.52 4.64
C ILE A 122 5.31 -6.29 3.77
N SER A 123 5.44 -7.11 2.73
CA SER A 123 6.52 -7.05 1.74
C SER A 123 6.77 -5.62 1.28
N ASN A 124 8.05 -5.26 1.18
CA ASN A 124 8.53 -3.97 0.71
C ASN A 124 8.10 -2.75 1.57
N THR A 125 7.56 -2.96 2.78
CA THR A 125 7.15 -1.90 3.73
C THR A 125 7.61 -2.13 5.18
N ASN A 126 8.60 -2.98 5.42
CA ASN A 126 9.04 -3.28 6.78
C ASN A 126 10.09 -2.31 7.37
N ASP A 127 10.00 -0.99 7.11
CA ASP A 127 10.84 -0.02 7.86
C ASP A 127 10.36 0.17 9.31
N ALA A 128 9.14 -0.29 9.61
CA ALA A 128 8.51 -0.22 10.92
C ALA A 128 7.73 -1.50 11.23
N PRO A 129 8.40 -2.67 11.28
CA PRO A 129 7.75 -3.99 11.37
C PRO A 129 7.03 -4.19 12.71
N ASN A 130 7.48 -3.52 13.77
CA ASN A 130 6.97 -3.65 15.13
C ASN A 130 5.97 -2.55 15.53
N GLU A 131 5.78 -1.56 14.66
CA GLU A 131 4.79 -0.49 14.86
C GLU A 131 3.41 -0.95 14.41
N ALA A 132 2.42 -0.66 15.25
CA ALA A 132 1.05 -1.03 14.99
C ALA A 132 0.48 -0.22 13.82
N LYS A 133 -0.15 -0.90 12.87
CA LYS A 133 -0.80 -0.34 11.68
C LYS A 133 -2.30 -0.37 11.91
N ALA A 134 -2.93 0.79 11.84
CA ALA A 134 -4.37 0.93 11.90
C ALA A 134 -5.04 0.40 10.62
N MET A 135 -6.25 -0.15 10.71
CA MET A 135 -7.01 -0.69 9.58
C MET A 135 -8.46 -0.23 9.67
N ALA A 136 -9.01 0.42 8.63
CA ALA A 136 -10.40 0.86 8.63
C ALA A 136 -11.37 -0.31 8.44
N ILE A 137 -11.13 -1.13 7.43
CA ILE A 137 -11.90 -2.34 7.14
C ILE A 137 -10.95 -3.53 7.19
N ARG A 138 -11.26 -4.52 8.02
CA ARG A 138 -10.50 -5.75 8.17
C ARG A 138 -11.40 -6.94 7.90
N LEU A 139 -11.06 -7.76 6.92
CA LEU A 139 -11.77 -8.98 6.55
C LEU A 139 -10.90 -10.17 6.92
N VAL A 140 -11.31 -10.93 7.94
CA VAL A 140 -10.53 -12.07 8.46
C VAL A 140 -11.29 -13.36 8.19
N GLU A 141 -10.67 -14.28 7.45
CA GLU A 141 -11.26 -15.57 7.08
C GLU A 141 -12.66 -15.43 6.45
N ALA A 142 -12.90 -14.29 5.79
CA ALA A 142 -14.21 -13.93 5.27
C ALA A 142 -14.43 -14.51 3.88
N LYS A 143 -15.61 -15.08 3.62
CA LYS A 143 -15.92 -15.74 2.35
C LYS A 143 -17.16 -15.16 1.67
N ASN A 144 -17.10 -14.96 0.36
CA ASN A 144 -18.20 -14.46 -0.46
C ASN A 144 -18.75 -13.12 0.06
N VAL A 145 -17.89 -12.10 0.12
CA VAL A 145 -18.21 -10.78 0.64
C VAL A 145 -18.21 -9.73 -0.48
N ARG A 146 -19.18 -8.83 -0.47
CA ARG A 146 -19.24 -7.67 -1.38
C ARG A 146 -19.19 -6.39 -0.59
N LEU A 147 -18.22 -5.52 -0.91
CA LEU A 147 -18.22 -4.13 -0.49
C LEU A 147 -18.81 -3.32 -1.65
N GLU A 148 -19.91 -2.62 -1.39
CA GLU A 148 -20.70 -1.91 -2.39
C GLU A 148 -20.80 -0.43 -2.04
N GLY A 149 -20.56 0.41 -3.04
CA GLY A 149 -20.84 1.85 -3.03
C GLY A 149 -21.37 2.31 -4.37
N LYS A 150 -21.77 3.58 -4.44
CA LYS A 150 -22.20 4.21 -5.69
C LYS A 150 -20.98 4.85 -6.36
N PRO A 151 -20.57 4.42 -7.58
CA PRO A 151 -19.42 4.97 -8.27
C PRO A 151 -19.48 6.50 -8.35
N GLY A 152 -18.40 7.17 -7.92
CA GLY A 152 -18.29 8.62 -7.91
C GLY A 152 -19.13 9.36 -6.86
N ALA A 153 -19.85 8.63 -6.00
CA ALA A 153 -20.70 9.21 -4.96
C ALA A 153 -20.48 8.61 -3.56
N THR A 154 -19.66 7.57 -3.41
CA THR A 154 -19.32 6.95 -2.13
C THR A 154 -17.81 6.96 -1.91
N ASP A 155 -17.35 7.77 -0.96
CA ASP A 155 -15.92 7.91 -0.61
C ASP A 155 -15.66 7.37 0.80
N ILE A 156 -14.71 6.43 0.90
CA ILE A 156 -14.11 5.98 2.17
C ILE A 156 -12.86 6.81 2.41
N LEU A 157 -12.82 7.49 3.55
CA LEU A 157 -11.79 8.48 3.89
C LEU A 157 -11.04 8.07 5.15
N LEU A 158 -9.72 8.12 5.11
CA LEU A 158 -8.87 7.95 6.29
C LEU A 158 -8.44 9.31 6.85
N GLU A 159 -8.61 9.51 8.15
CA GLU A 159 -8.21 10.76 8.82
C GLU A 159 -6.69 10.82 9.07
N GLY A 160 -6.06 9.67 9.33
CA GLY A 160 -4.62 9.53 9.56
C GLY A 160 -4.08 8.25 8.94
N LYS A 161 -2.81 7.92 9.21
CA LYS A 161 -2.15 6.71 8.66
C LYS A 161 -2.92 5.44 9.06
N ALA A 162 -3.46 4.74 8.07
CA ALA A 162 -4.14 3.46 8.22
C ALA A 162 -4.19 2.73 6.87
N ILE A 163 -4.53 1.44 6.90
CA ILE A 163 -4.86 0.62 5.73
C ILE A 163 -6.37 0.77 5.50
N PHE A 164 -6.81 1.06 4.26
CA PHE A 164 -8.23 1.14 3.92
C PHE A 164 -8.93 -0.20 4.10
N VAL A 165 -8.41 -1.23 3.43
CA VAL A 165 -8.92 -2.61 3.50
C VAL A 165 -7.77 -3.58 3.69
N CYS A 166 -7.83 -4.35 4.77
CA CYS A 166 -6.94 -5.46 5.07
C CYS A 166 -7.72 -6.77 4.90
N MET A 167 -7.28 -7.64 4.00
CA MET A 167 -7.86 -8.97 3.76
C MET A 167 -6.86 -10.04 4.18
N GLU A 168 -7.25 -10.86 5.14
CA GLU A 168 -6.42 -11.93 5.68
C GLU A 168 -7.18 -13.24 5.55
N HIS A 169 -6.67 -14.15 4.71
CA HIS A 169 -7.33 -15.42 4.42
C HIS A 169 -8.76 -15.29 3.88
N ALA A 170 -9.05 -14.20 3.16
CA ALA A 170 -10.36 -13.95 2.58
C ALA A 170 -10.52 -14.65 1.22
N GLU A 171 -11.75 -15.00 0.88
CA GLU A 171 -12.08 -15.68 -0.37
C GLU A 171 -13.32 -15.10 -1.05
N ASN A 172 -13.27 -14.93 -2.38
CA ASN A 172 -14.39 -14.44 -3.19
C ASN A 172 -14.88 -13.07 -2.68
N VAL A 173 -13.98 -12.09 -2.63
CA VAL A 173 -14.28 -10.72 -2.19
C VAL A 173 -14.36 -9.79 -3.39
N SER A 174 -15.36 -8.90 -3.39
CA SER A 174 -15.42 -7.83 -4.38
C SER A 174 -15.57 -6.44 -3.77
N LEU A 175 -14.91 -5.45 -4.38
CA LEU A 175 -15.10 -4.03 -4.10
C LEU A 175 -15.70 -3.36 -5.33
N ASN A 176 -16.84 -2.71 -5.16
CA ASN A 176 -17.65 -2.24 -6.28
C ASN A 176 -18.07 -0.79 -6.05
N GLY A 177 -17.62 0.12 -6.93
CA GLY A 177 -18.10 1.50 -6.96
C GLY A 177 -17.65 2.39 -5.81
N LEU A 178 -16.50 2.07 -5.19
CA LEU A 178 -15.98 2.81 -4.03
C LEU A 178 -14.86 3.78 -4.42
N GLY A 179 -14.89 4.97 -3.84
CA GLY A 179 -13.80 5.94 -3.80
C GLY A 179 -12.98 5.79 -2.51
N PHE A 180 -11.67 5.99 -2.57
CA PHE A 180 -10.75 5.91 -1.42
C PHE A 180 -9.82 7.12 -1.39
N ASP A 181 -9.76 7.84 -0.27
CA ASP A 181 -8.93 9.04 -0.12
C ASP A 181 -8.52 9.28 1.33
N TYR A 182 -7.64 10.25 1.56
CA TYR A 182 -7.34 10.75 2.89
C TYR A 182 -7.99 12.11 3.10
N VAL A 183 -8.46 12.36 4.32
CA VAL A 183 -8.87 13.70 4.74
C VAL A 183 -7.63 14.60 4.78
N HIS A 184 -6.53 14.07 5.33
CA HIS A 184 -5.25 14.75 5.46
C HIS A 184 -4.15 13.87 4.83
N PRO A 185 -3.82 14.07 3.55
CA PRO A 185 -2.84 13.24 2.87
C PRO A 185 -1.45 13.40 3.49
N THR A 186 -0.68 12.32 3.47
CA THR A 186 0.68 12.31 4.05
C THR A 186 1.77 12.85 3.11
N MET A 187 1.39 13.22 1.89
CA MET A 187 2.25 13.93 0.94
C MET A 187 2.08 15.43 1.20
N GLY A 188 3.18 16.09 1.55
CA GLY A 188 3.23 17.54 1.57
C GLY A 188 3.30 18.06 0.14
N GLU A 189 2.36 18.90 -0.27
CA GLU A 189 2.32 19.47 -1.61
C GLU A 189 2.11 20.98 -1.57
N PHE A 190 2.69 21.70 -2.53
CA PHE A 190 2.26 23.06 -2.87
C PHE A 190 2.44 23.32 -4.36
N LEU A 191 1.56 24.11 -4.95
CA LEU A 191 1.66 24.63 -6.30
C LEU A 191 2.35 25.99 -6.27
N VAL A 192 3.46 26.15 -6.99
CA VAL A 192 4.09 27.47 -7.18
C VAL A 192 3.20 28.32 -8.06
N THR A 193 2.82 29.50 -7.58
CA THR A 193 1.94 30.43 -8.30
C THR A 193 2.71 31.60 -8.91
N GLU A 194 3.83 31.97 -8.31
CA GLU A 194 4.61 33.14 -8.70
C GLU A 194 6.07 32.99 -8.28
N VAL A 195 6.98 33.54 -9.08
CA VAL A 195 8.41 33.64 -8.77
C VAL A 195 8.86 35.06 -9.10
N GLU A 196 9.37 35.78 -8.12
CA GLU A 196 9.87 37.14 -8.25
C GLU A 196 11.21 37.27 -7.52
N GLY A 197 12.28 37.55 -8.27
CA GLY A 197 13.64 37.61 -7.73
C GLY A 197 14.02 36.33 -6.96
N ASN A 198 14.31 36.47 -5.68
CA ASN A 198 14.66 35.36 -4.78
C ASN A 198 13.48 34.80 -3.97
N THR A 199 12.23 35.11 -4.35
CA THR A 199 11.04 34.70 -3.60
C THR A 199 10.06 33.94 -4.50
N MET A 200 9.50 32.85 -3.98
CA MET A 200 8.36 32.14 -4.59
C MET A 200 7.12 32.31 -3.73
N LYS A 201 5.95 32.42 -4.35
CA LYS A 201 4.66 32.25 -3.69
C LYS A 201 4.05 30.92 -4.11
N ALA A 202 3.39 30.25 -3.19
CA ALA A 202 2.79 28.95 -3.45
C ALA A 202 1.46 28.77 -2.70
N THR A 203 0.61 27.90 -3.26
CA THR A 203 -0.67 27.49 -2.67
C THR A 203 -0.60 26.02 -2.25
N ILE A 204 -0.93 25.73 -1.00
CA ILE A 204 -1.02 24.38 -0.44
C ILE A 204 -2.43 23.81 -0.75
N PRO A 205 -2.56 22.56 -1.23
CA PRO A 205 -3.87 21.96 -1.51
C PRO A 205 -4.74 21.82 -0.27
N ASP A 206 -6.05 22.05 -0.43
CA ASP A 206 -7.06 21.85 0.62
C ASP A 206 -6.94 20.47 1.29
N GLY A 207 -7.17 20.45 2.60
CA GLY A 207 -7.04 19.25 3.43
C GLY A 207 -5.61 18.92 3.87
N THR A 208 -4.57 19.52 3.27
CA THR A 208 -3.19 19.36 3.73
C THR A 208 -2.96 20.17 5.00
N LEU A 209 -2.62 19.50 6.11
CA LEU A 209 -2.32 20.18 7.36
C LEU A 209 -0.83 20.50 7.46
N TYR A 210 -0.54 21.72 7.92
CA TYR A 210 0.82 22.21 8.08
C TYR A 210 0.92 23.19 9.25
N THR A 211 2.16 23.58 9.56
CA THR A 211 2.50 24.69 10.45
C THR A 211 3.64 25.49 9.80
N VAL A 212 3.54 26.81 9.80
CA VAL A 212 4.68 27.70 9.54
C VAL A 212 5.11 28.34 10.85
N LYS A 213 6.33 28.05 11.30
CA LYS A 213 6.91 28.60 12.53
C LYS A 213 8.41 28.79 12.37
N ASP A 214 8.94 29.90 12.90
CA ASP A 214 10.37 30.23 12.87
C ASP A 214 11.00 30.10 11.47
N GLY A 215 10.28 30.60 10.46
CA GLY A 215 10.71 30.56 9.06
C GLY A 215 10.67 29.19 8.40
N SER A 216 10.04 28.18 9.00
CA SER A 216 10.05 26.79 8.54
C SER A 216 8.65 26.26 8.31
N LEU A 217 8.49 25.40 7.30
CA LEU A 217 7.26 24.67 7.00
C LEU A 217 7.37 23.23 7.53
N THR A 218 6.38 22.81 8.31
CA THR A 218 6.23 21.44 8.79
C THR A 218 4.89 20.89 8.33
N TRP A 219 4.92 19.73 7.66
CA TRP A 219 3.75 18.95 7.30
C TRP A 219 3.32 18.12 8.50
N ARG A 220 2.00 17.97 8.71
CA ARG A 220 1.48 17.21 9.84
C ARG A 220 0.14 16.57 9.54
N GLY A 221 -0.27 15.66 10.40
CA GLY A 221 -1.62 15.10 10.47
C GLY A 221 -1.76 14.22 11.71
N PRO A 222 -2.91 13.56 11.90
CA PRO A 222 -3.13 12.68 13.03
C PRO A 222 -2.07 11.56 13.09
N GLY A 223 -1.23 11.59 14.12
CA GLY A 223 -0.19 10.60 14.37
C GLY A 223 1.08 10.73 13.52
N TRP A 224 1.28 11.85 12.80
CA TRP A 224 2.52 12.05 12.02
C TRP A 224 2.86 13.53 11.80
N GLU A 225 4.16 13.82 11.71
CA GLU A 225 4.69 15.11 11.27
C GLU A 225 6.08 14.95 10.65
N PHE A 226 6.45 15.85 9.74
CA PHE A 226 7.82 16.00 9.26
C PHE A 226 8.04 17.39 8.67
N ARG A 227 9.26 17.91 8.84
CA ARG A 227 9.65 19.21 8.27
C ARG A 227 9.81 19.10 6.76
N MET A 228 9.45 20.16 6.03
CA MET A 228 9.70 20.27 4.60
C MET A 228 11.20 20.09 4.29
N GLY A 229 11.50 19.29 3.27
CA GLY A 229 12.86 18.92 2.89
C GLY A 229 13.04 17.41 2.79
N GLY A 230 14.27 16.94 2.52
CA GLY A 230 14.53 15.53 2.29
C GLY A 230 14.10 15.06 0.89
N TYR A 231 13.33 13.98 0.80
CA TYR A 231 12.89 13.48 -0.51
C TYR A 231 11.76 14.33 -1.08
N SER A 232 11.99 14.87 -2.27
CA SER A 232 11.00 15.62 -3.00
C SER A 232 11.00 15.30 -4.49
N LYS A 233 9.90 15.66 -5.14
CA LYS A 233 9.78 15.69 -6.60
C LYS A 233 9.10 16.98 -7.03
N VAL A 234 9.43 17.44 -8.22
CA VAL A 234 8.75 18.55 -8.89
C VAL A 234 7.93 17.97 -10.02
N PHE A 235 6.61 18.18 -9.97
CA PHE A 235 5.69 17.80 -11.04
C PHE A 235 5.28 19.03 -11.84
N ASP A 236 5.36 18.94 -13.16
CA ASP A 236 4.92 19.99 -14.07
C ASP A 236 3.61 19.54 -14.74
N ALA A 237 2.49 20.16 -14.36
CA ALA A 237 1.17 19.78 -14.85
C ALA A 237 0.98 20.14 -16.34
N ALA A 238 1.67 21.15 -16.86
CA ALA A 238 1.56 21.55 -18.25
C ALA A 238 2.21 20.51 -19.17
N SER A 239 3.38 19.99 -18.78
CA SER A 239 4.05 18.93 -19.52
C SER A 239 3.62 17.52 -19.10
N GLY A 240 3.02 17.33 -17.92
CA GLY A 240 2.69 16.00 -17.37
C GLY A 240 3.92 15.17 -16.98
N THR A 241 5.04 15.82 -16.63
CA THR A 241 6.33 15.17 -16.34
C THR A 241 6.88 15.56 -14.99
N PHE A 242 7.75 14.72 -14.43
CA PHE A 242 8.56 15.05 -13.26
C PHE A 242 9.90 15.68 -13.68
N GLN A 243 10.27 16.81 -13.06
CA GLN A 243 11.43 17.65 -13.42
C GLN A 243 12.61 17.49 -12.45
N GLY A 244 12.66 16.39 -11.68
CA GLY A 244 13.69 16.13 -10.67
C GLY A 244 13.26 16.49 -9.25
N ARG A 245 14.21 16.90 -8.41
CA ARG A 245 14.00 17.26 -7.00
C ARG A 245 14.05 18.76 -6.80
N PHE A 246 13.34 19.23 -5.78
CA PHE A 246 13.53 20.57 -5.23
C PHE A 246 14.24 20.47 -3.88
N ASP A 247 15.41 21.07 -3.78
CA ASP A 247 16.09 21.29 -2.51
C ASP A 247 15.75 22.70 -2.01
N PRO A 248 15.06 22.83 -0.87
CA PRO A 248 14.71 24.14 -0.31
C PRO A 248 15.93 24.94 0.17
N GLY A 249 17.12 24.34 0.31
CA GLY A 249 18.33 25.05 0.75
C GLY A 249 18.12 25.90 2.00
N LYS A 250 18.75 27.09 2.04
CA LYS A 250 18.50 28.08 3.09
C LYS A 250 17.35 29.02 2.69
N THR A 251 16.15 28.68 3.13
CA THR A 251 14.93 29.47 2.91
C THR A 251 14.31 29.97 4.21
N VAL A 252 13.54 31.05 4.10
CA VAL A 252 12.62 31.52 5.15
C VAL A 252 11.21 31.49 4.58
N ILE A 253 10.33 30.76 5.25
CA ILE A 253 8.94 30.56 4.87
C ILE A 253 8.04 31.42 5.76
N LYS A 254 7.09 32.12 5.12
CA LYS A 254 6.04 32.88 5.80
C LYS A 254 4.69 32.45 5.26
N GLU A 255 3.72 32.31 6.15
CA GLU A 255 2.32 32.21 5.77
C GLU A 255 1.79 33.60 5.44
N LEU A 256 1.21 33.75 4.25
CA LEU A 256 0.60 35.00 3.78
C LEU A 256 -0.88 35.04 4.18
N SER A 257 -1.55 33.90 4.09
CA SER A 257 -2.91 33.62 4.53
C SER A 257 -3.07 32.09 4.63
N PRO A 258 -4.16 31.55 5.21
CA PRO A 258 -4.40 30.11 5.19
C PRO A 258 -4.27 29.54 3.76
N GLY A 259 -3.49 28.47 3.62
CA GLY A 259 -3.17 27.80 2.37
C GLY A 259 -2.16 28.52 1.46
N LYS A 260 -1.69 29.74 1.78
CA LYS A 260 -0.79 30.51 0.92
C LYS A 260 0.51 30.85 1.63
N ILE A 261 1.63 30.49 1.04
CA ILE A 261 2.97 30.69 1.61
C ILE A 261 3.88 31.48 0.68
N SER A 262 4.84 32.17 1.27
CA SER A 262 6.00 32.78 0.62
C SER A 262 7.26 32.05 1.05
N ILE A 263 8.12 31.70 0.09
CA ILE A 263 9.40 31.03 0.31
C ILE A 263 10.49 31.96 -0.22
N THR A 264 11.25 32.57 0.68
CA THR A 264 12.36 33.48 0.32
C THR A 264 13.69 32.78 0.49
N PHE A 265 14.50 32.74 -0.58
CA PHE A 265 15.82 32.12 -0.60
C PHE A 265 16.85 33.12 -0.04
N LYS A 266 17.52 32.73 1.04
CA LYS A 266 18.58 33.54 1.67
C LYS A 266 19.91 33.41 0.94
N GLU A 267 20.12 32.25 0.32
CA GLU A 267 21.23 31.95 -0.56
C GLU A 267 20.67 31.23 -1.80
N GLY A 268 21.23 31.50 -2.98
CA GLY A 268 20.73 30.96 -4.24
C GLY A 268 19.43 31.60 -4.72
N ALA A 269 18.72 30.92 -5.62
CA ALA A 269 17.49 31.38 -6.25
C ALA A 269 16.46 30.24 -6.39
N PRO A 270 15.17 30.58 -6.51
CA PRO A 270 14.11 29.64 -6.90
C PRO A 270 14.49 28.78 -8.11
N THR A 271 14.39 27.45 -7.99
CA THR A 271 14.61 26.51 -9.11
C THR A 271 13.31 26.02 -9.74
N MET A 272 12.19 26.13 -9.03
CA MET A 272 10.85 25.84 -9.53
C MET A 272 10.24 27.06 -10.23
N ARG A 273 9.29 26.82 -11.14
CA ARG A 273 8.55 27.84 -11.89
C ARG A 273 7.07 27.85 -11.52
N ALA A 274 6.40 28.97 -11.76
CA ALA A 274 4.94 29.05 -11.64
C ALA A 274 4.26 27.94 -12.47
N GLY A 275 3.24 27.31 -11.91
CA GLY A 275 2.55 26.15 -12.49
C GLY A 275 3.14 24.79 -12.10
N GLN A 276 4.29 24.74 -11.42
CA GLN A 276 4.89 23.49 -10.95
C GLN A 276 4.50 23.16 -9.51
N SER A 277 4.23 21.88 -9.26
CA SER A 277 3.90 21.36 -7.93
C SER A 277 5.13 20.74 -7.27
N TYR A 278 5.36 21.13 -6.02
CA TYR A 278 6.27 20.45 -5.11
C TYR A 278 5.55 19.28 -4.46
N GLN A 279 6.20 18.11 -4.41
CA GLN A 279 5.72 16.92 -3.71
C GLN A 279 6.81 16.45 -2.73
N ASN A 280 6.49 16.29 -1.45
CA ASN A 280 7.43 15.94 -0.40
C ASN A 280 6.86 14.91 0.57
N ARG A 281 7.67 13.89 0.86
CA ARG A 281 7.30 12.82 1.78
C ARG A 281 8.46 12.44 2.67
N ASN A 282 8.12 11.89 3.83
CA ASN A 282 9.01 11.03 4.58
C ASN A 282 9.18 9.70 3.80
N THR A 283 10.41 9.22 3.64
CA THR A 283 10.71 8.00 2.86
C THR A 283 10.53 6.72 3.64
N ARG A 284 10.25 6.80 4.95
CA ARG A 284 9.99 5.63 5.79
C ARG A 284 8.73 4.91 5.33
N ARG A 285 8.88 3.71 4.75
CA ARG A 285 7.77 2.84 4.32
C ARG A 285 7.30 2.06 5.55
N ASP A 286 6.34 2.61 6.28
CA ASP A 286 5.80 2.06 7.53
C ASP A 286 4.40 1.44 7.40
N CYS A 287 3.75 1.62 6.25
CA CYS A 287 2.41 1.10 5.94
C CYS A 287 2.17 0.95 4.42
N CYS A 288 0.97 0.47 4.06
CA CYS A 288 0.44 0.47 2.69
C CYS A 288 -1.03 0.94 2.67
N GLY A 289 -1.56 1.27 1.49
CA GLY A 289 -2.95 1.67 1.32
C GLY A 289 -3.93 0.50 1.47
N PHE A 290 -3.61 -0.65 0.89
CA PHE A 290 -4.43 -1.86 0.94
C PHE A 290 -3.54 -3.09 1.10
N PHE A 291 -3.98 -4.04 1.93
CA PHE A 291 -3.23 -5.28 2.16
C PHE A 291 -4.09 -6.50 1.87
N GLN A 292 -3.64 -7.34 0.95
CA GLN A 292 -4.31 -8.58 0.55
C GLN A 292 -3.37 -9.75 0.80
N HIS A 293 -3.57 -10.43 1.93
CA HIS A 293 -2.68 -11.48 2.41
C HIS A 293 -3.36 -12.84 2.40
N ARG A 294 -2.70 -13.84 1.80
CA ARG A 294 -3.18 -15.24 1.78
C ARG A 294 -4.64 -15.37 1.35
N SER A 295 -5.07 -14.46 0.48
CA SER A 295 -6.46 -14.32 0.07
C SER A 295 -6.63 -14.71 -1.39
N ARG A 296 -7.84 -15.10 -1.80
CA ARG A 296 -8.08 -15.58 -3.17
C ARG A 296 -9.38 -15.09 -3.79
N ASN A 297 -9.37 -14.97 -5.12
CA ASN A 297 -10.51 -14.53 -5.93
C ASN A 297 -11.00 -13.15 -5.49
N ILE A 298 -10.16 -12.13 -5.69
CA ILE A 298 -10.45 -10.73 -5.33
C ILE A 298 -10.76 -9.95 -6.60
N VAL A 299 -11.88 -9.20 -6.60
CA VAL A 299 -12.33 -8.43 -7.77
C VAL A 299 -12.59 -6.97 -7.39
N TRP A 300 -12.00 -6.05 -8.15
CA TRP A 300 -12.28 -4.63 -8.07
C TRP A 300 -13.07 -4.19 -9.30
N ASN A 301 -14.19 -3.49 -9.10
CA ASN A 301 -15.03 -2.98 -10.18
C ASN A 301 -15.34 -1.50 -9.97
N ASN A 302 -14.98 -0.67 -10.95
CA ASN A 302 -15.39 0.75 -10.99
C ASN A 302 -14.99 1.54 -9.73
N CYS A 303 -13.80 1.29 -9.21
CA CYS A 303 -13.28 1.97 -8.01
C CYS A 303 -12.34 3.13 -8.38
N HIS A 304 -12.21 4.10 -7.48
CA HIS A 304 -11.22 5.17 -7.59
C HIS A 304 -10.40 5.24 -6.30
N ILE A 305 -9.08 5.19 -6.40
CA ILE A 305 -8.15 5.49 -5.30
C ILE A 305 -7.49 6.84 -5.59
N TYR A 306 -7.85 7.84 -4.80
CA TYR A 306 -7.35 9.21 -4.95
C TYR A 306 -5.99 9.41 -4.30
N TYR A 307 -5.77 8.78 -3.16
CA TYR A 307 -4.52 8.87 -2.42
C TYR A 307 -4.28 7.65 -1.52
N MET A 308 -3.02 7.22 -1.40
CA MET A 308 -2.53 6.19 -0.48
C MET A 308 -1.22 6.61 0.19
N HIS A 309 -1.06 6.24 1.45
CA HIS A 309 0.17 6.41 2.21
C HIS A 309 1.07 5.17 2.08
N GLY A 310 2.37 5.36 1.82
CA GLY A 310 3.32 4.27 1.66
C GLY A 310 3.17 3.53 0.32
N MET A 311 3.26 2.20 0.35
CA MET A 311 2.94 1.35 -0.81
C MET A 311 1.44 1.43 -1.13
N GLY A 312 1.07 1.20 -2.39
CA GLY A 312 -0.32 1.21 -2.81
C GLY A 312 -1.09 -0.05 -2.40
N VAL A 313 -1.60 -0.79 -3.38
CA VAL A 313 -2.28 -2.07 -3.15
C VAL A 313 -1.24 -3.18 -3.10
N VAL A 314 -0.91 -3.66 -1.89
CA VAL A 314 0.03 -4.77 -1.69
C VAL A 314 -0.71 -6.09 -1.60
N SER A 315 -0.45 -6.96 -2.57
CA SER A 315 -0.96 -8.33 -2.61
C SER A 315 0.18 -9.30 -2.32
N GLN A 316 0.08 -10.02 -1.21
CA GLN A 316 1.14 -10.87 -0.67
C GLN A 316 0.65 -12.30 -0.49
N PHE A 317 1.25 -13.26 -1.22
CA PHE A 317 0.83 -14.68 -1.19
C PHE A 317 -0.67 -14.85 -1.45
N SER A 318 -1.20 -14.09 -2.41
CA SER A 318 -2.62 -14.09 -2.79
C SER A 318 -2.81 -14.67 -4.21
N GLU A 319 -4.03 -15.11 -4.52
CA GLU A 319 -4.36 -15.85 -5.74
C GLU A 319 -5.57 -15.27 -6.48
N ASN A 320 -5.50 -15.17 -7.82
CA ASN A 320 -6.61 -14.72 -8.68
C ASN A 320 -7.14 -13.33 -8.29
N ILE A 321 -6.52 -12.29 -8.84
CA ILE A 321 -6.84 -10.89 -8.53
C ILE A 321 -7.20 -10.16 -9.83
N ILE A 322 -8.33 -9.49 -9.84
CA ILE A 322 -8.84 -8.76 -11.00
C ILE A 322 -9.09 -7.31 -10.63
N PHE A 323 -8.51 -6.40 -11.39
CA PHE A 323 -8.82 -4.97 -11.39
C PHE A 323 -9.53 -4.62 -12.69
N ASN A 324 -10.79 -4.22 -12.59
CA ASN A 324 -11.64 -3.87 -13.72
C ASN A 324 -12.14 -2.42 -13.55
N ASN A 325 -11.69 -1.53 -14.43
CA ASN A 325 -11.99 -0.10 -14.35
C ASN A 325 -11.62 0.52 -12.99
N LEU A 326 -10.40 0.23 -12.52
CA LEU A 326 -9.79 0.91 -11.38
C LEU A 326 -9.08 2.19 -11.85
N LYS A 327 -9.30 3.30 -11.14
CA LYS A 327 -8.57 4.55 -11.36
C LYS A 327 -7.74 4.88 -10.13
N ILE A 328 -6.42 4.92 -10.27
CA ILE A 328 -5.50 5.46 -9.28
C ILE A 328 -4.96 6.77 -9.83
N ALA A 329 -5.47 7.87 -9.30
CA ALA A 329 -5.10 9.23 -9.69
C ALA A 329 -5.68 10.24 -8.69
N PRO A 330 -5.03 11.41 -8.48
CA PRO A 330 -5.55 12.46 -7.61
C PRO A 330 -6.97 12.89 -7.99
N ARG A 331 -7.70 13.40 -7.01
CA ARG A 331 -9.09 13.85 -7.19
C ARG A 331 -9.19 14.92 -8.29
N PRO A 332 -10.04 14.73 -9.32
CA PRO A 332 -10.25 15.76 -10.34
C PRO A 332 -10.64 17.10 -9.71
N GLY A 333 -10.05 18.19 -10.20
CA GLY A 333 -10.26 19.55 -9.68
C GLY A 333 -9.50 19.87 -8.38
N SER A 334 -8.82 18.90 -7.76
CA SER A 334 -7.91 19.17 -6.64
C SER A 334 -6.57 19.71 -7.13
N LEU A 335 -5.90 20.52 -6.31
CA LEU A 335 -4.50 20.92 -6.52
C LEU A 335 -3.50 19.79 -6.21
N ARG A 336 -3.95 18.67 -5.63
CA ARG A 336 -3.09 17.51 -5.36
C ARG A 336 -2.67 16.86 -6.68
N THR A 337 -1.40 16.46 -6.73
CA THR A 337 -0.76 15.90 -7.92
C THR A 337 -0.12 14.54 -7.69
N ASN A 338 -0.20 14.00 -6.46
CA ASN A 338 0.28 12.66 -6.12
C ASN A 338 -0.86 11.74 -5.66
N SER A 339 -0.81 10.47 -6.04
CA SER A 339 -1.73 9.42 -5.57
C SER A 339 -1.10 8.44 -4.59
N SER A 340 0.23 8.26 -4.60
CA SER A 340 0.93 7.39 -3.65
C SER A 340 2.43 7.67 -3.57
N TRP A 341 3.02 7.29 -2.44
CA TRP A 341 4.45 7.43 -2.17
C TRP A 341 5.30 6.43 -2.95
N ALA A 342 4.79 5.22 -3.10
CA ALA A 342 5.42 4.14 -3.82
C ALA A 342 4.41 3.53 -4.81
N ASP A 343 4.55 2.26 -5.12
CA ASP A 343 3.89 1.58 -6.23
C ASP A 343 2.36 1.73 -6.16
N ASN A 344 1.69 1.78 -7.30
CA ASN A 344 0.23 1.72 -7.36
C ASN A 344 -0.28 0.31 -7.02
N LEU A 345 0.15 -0.71 -7.78
CA LEU A 345 -0.22 -2.11 -7.59
C LEU A 345 1.05 -2.96 -7.41
N HIS A 346 1.18 -3.63 -6.27
CA HIS A 346 2.39 -4.38 -5.91
C HIS A 346 2.03 -5.81 -5.54
N PHE A 347 2.61 -6.80 -6.22
CA PHE A 347 2.31 -8.22 -6.07
C PHE A 347 3.57 -8.99 -5.71
N SER A 348 3.65 -9.43 -4.45
CA SER A 348 4.79 -10.17 -3.90
C SER A 348 4.38 -11.62 -3.61
N GLY A 349 4.96 -12.55 -4.36
CA GLY A 349 4.69 -13.99 -4.22
C GLY A 349 3.24 -14.38 -4.47
N CYS A 350 2.55 -13.75 -5.42
CA CYS A 350 1.16 -14.12 -5.79
C CYS A 350 1.11 -15.33 -6.73
N ARG A 351 -0.07 -15.93 -6.95
CA ARG A 351 -0.26 -17.03 -7.93
C ARG A 351 -1.57 -16.95 -8.70
N GLY A 352 -1.75 -17.88 -9.64
CA GLY A 352 -2.96 -17.93 -10.47
C GLY A 352 -2.95 -16.83 -11.54
N LYS A 353 -4.00 -16.01 -11.60
CA LYS A 353 -4.14 -14.93 -12.60
C LYS A 353 -4.19 -13.55 -11.95
N ILE A 354 -3.35 -12.63 -12.40
CA ILE A 354 -3.47 -11.20 -12.15
C ILE A 354 -3.99 -10.56 -13.43
N ILE A 355 -5.16 -9.92 -13.37
CA ILE A 355 -5.77 -9.25 -14.52
C ILE A 355 -5.97 -7.77 -14.17
N VAL A 356 -5.40 -6.88 -14.96
CA VAL A 356 -5.60 -5.43 -14.86
C VAL A 356 -6.18 -4.96 -16.20
N ARG A 357 -7.44 -4.53 -16.20
CA ARG A 357 -8.13 -4.13 -17.43
C ARG A 357 -8.95 -2.87 -17.27
N ASP A 358 -8.94 -2.06 -18.33
CA ASP A 358 -9.72 -0.82 -18.41
C ASP A 358 -9.34 0.20 -17.33
N CYS A 359 -8.10 0.16 -16.85
CA CYS A 359 -7.64 0.93 -15.68
C CYS A 359 -6.91 2.24 -16.06
N VAL A 360 -6.79 3.14 -15.09
CA VAL A 360 -5.86 4.27 -15.11
C VAL A 360 -4.97 4.16 -13.89
N LEU A 361 -3.66 4.07 -14.09
CA LEU A 361 -2.65 4.00 -13.04
C LEU A 361 -1.69 5.18 -13.23
N GLY A 362 -1.50 6.00 -12.21
CA GLY A 362 -0.65 7.17 -12.35
C GLY A 362 -0.48 7.99 -11.11
N ALA A 363 0.44 8.96 -11.18
CA ALA A 363 0.76 9.90 -10.11
C ALA A 363 1.34 9.28 -8.84
N SER A 364 1.88 8.06 -8.90
CA SER A 364 2.78 7.55 -7.86
C SER A 364 4.17 8.14 -8.01
N HIS A 365 4.93 8.12 -6.91
CA HIS A 365 6.37 8.38 -6.92
C HIS A 365 7.22 7.16 -7.32
N ASP A 366 6.59 5.99 -7.49
CA ASP A 366 7.22 4.72 -7.89
C ASP A 366 6.31 4.00 -8.90
N ASP A 367 6.52 2.72 -9.15
CA ASP A 367 5.98 2.03 -10.33
C ASP A 367 4.44 1.92 -10.37
N ALA A 368 3.86 1.85 -11.56
CA ALA A 368 2.42 1.63 -11.67
C ALA A 368 2.04 0.17 -11.34
N ILE A 369 2.87 -0.80 -11.76
CA ILE A 369 2.69 -2.22 -11.43
C ILE A 369 4.06 -2.82 -11.12
N ASN A 370 4.19 -3.53 -10.01
CA ASN A 370 5.31 -4.43 -9.74
C ASN A 370 4.81 -5.85 -9.43
N VAL A 371 5.29 -6.86 -10.16
CA VAL A 371 4.98 -8.28 -9.92
C VAL A 371 6.28 -9.06 -9.78
N HIS A 372 6.50 -9.69 -8.62
CA HIS A 372 7.69 -10.50 -8.35
C HIS A 372 7.45 -11.60 -7.31
N GLY A 373 8.36 -12.57 -7.24
CA GLY A 373 8.57 -13.42 -6.08
C GLY A 373 9.70 -12.88 -5.19
N THR A 374 10.13 -13.65 -4.19
CA THR A 374 11.28 -13.25 -3.35
C THR A 374 12.35 -14.34 -3.38
N HIS A 375 13.58 -13.96 -3.72
CA HIS A 375 14.75 -14.81 -3.51
C HIS A 375 15.09 -14.83 -2.02
N LEU A 376 15.11 -16.01 -1.40
CA LEU A 376 15.68 -16.17 -0.07
C LEU A 376 17.05 -16.85 -0.18
N ARG A 377 18.08 -16.20 0.37
CA ARG A 377 19.45 -16.72 0.31
C ARG A 377 19.57 -17.97 1.17
N ILE A 378 20.24 -19.00 0.67
CA ILE A 378 20.64 -20.17 1.44
C ILE A 378 21.81 -19.77 2.35
N VAL A 379 21.60 -19.87 3.66
CA VAL A 379 22.60 -19.48 4.68
C VAL A 379 23.18 -20.65 5.46
N ASP A 380 22.52 -21.80 5.44
CA ASP A 380 23.00 -23.03 6.09
C ASP A 380 22.40 -24.29 5.46
N GLN A 381 23.04 -25.45 5.70
CA GLN A 381 22.60 -26.78 5.26
C GLN A 381 22.67 -27.78 6.43
N PRO A 382 21.71 -27.73 7.38
CA PRO A 382 21.82 -28.48 8.64
C PRO A 382 21.64 -30.00 8.48
N ALA A 383 21.18 -30.49 7.33
CA ALA A 383 21.07 -31.91 7.02
C ALA A 383 21.05 -32.13 5.48
N PRO A 384 21.26 -33.36 4.98
CA PRO A 384 21.28 -33.65 3.55
C PRO A 384 20.03 -33.21 2.78
N ASN A 385 18.87 -33.10 3.41
CA ASN A 385 17.61 -32.64 2.82
C ASN A 385 17.05 -31.39 3.53
N LYS A 386 17.89 -30.63 4.22
CA LYS A 386 17.48 -29.39 4.89
C LYS A 386 18.35 -28.22 4.47
N ILE A 387 17.73 -27.06 4.35
CA ILE A 387 18.41 -25.78 4.13
C ILE A 387 17.82 -24.72 5.06
N THR A 388 18.64 -23.80 5.54
CA THR A 388 18.15 -22.57 6.17
C THR A 388 18.23 -21.47 5.14
N VAL A 389 17.11 -20.78 4.94
CA VAL A 389 16.97 -19.69 3.96
C VAL A 389 16.62 -18.39 4.65
N ARG A 390 17.12 -17.27 4.12
CA ARG A 390 17.05 -15.96 4.77
C ARG A 390 16.51 -14.88 3.85
N PHE A 391 15.56 -14.10 4.36
CA PHE A 391 15.18 -12.79 3.81
C PHE A 391 16.34 -11.79 3.95
N MET A 392 16.80 -11.26 2.82
CA MET A 392 17.98 -10.38 2.81
C MET A 392 17.62 -8.89 2.83
N HIS A 393 16.60 -8.49 2.08
CA HIS A 393 16.21 -7.08 1.98
C HIS A 393 15.61 -6.58 3.30
N PRO A 394 16.02 -5.42 3.83
CA PRO A 394 15.54 -4.91 5.11
C PRO A 394 14.05 -4.54 5.12
N GLN A 395 13.41 -4.38 3.96
CA GLN A 395 11.98 -4.05 3.88
C GLN A 395 11.08 -5.25 3.56
N THR A 396 11.63 -6.45 3.37
CA THR A 396 10.89 -7.63 2.91
C THR A 396 11.25 -8.85 3.75
N PHE A 397 10.52 -9.08 4.85
CA PHE A 397 10.72 -10.22 5.75
C PHE A 397 9.51 -10.45 6.67
N GLY A 398 9.58 -11.43 7.57
CA GLY A 398 8.63 -11.58 8.67
C GLY A 398 7.37 -12.38 8.37
N PHE A 399 7.10 -12.67 7.10
CA PHE A 399 5.95 -13.45 6.63
C PHE A 399 6.33 -14.86 6.13
N ASP A 400 5.34 -15.75 6.03
CA ASP A 400 5.56 -17.14 5.62
C ASP A 400 5.76 -17.25 4.11
N ALA A 401 7.01 -17.41 3.67
CA ALA A 401 7.36 -17.52 2.24
C ALA A 401 7.16 -18.91 1.62
N PHE A 402 7.04 -19.96 2.45
CA PHE A 402 6.96 -21.34 1.99
C PHE A 402 5.93 -22.13 2.82
N ALA A 403 5.19 -23.00 2.15
CA ALA A 403 4.30 -23.99 2.76
C ALA A 403 4.71 -25.42 2.35
N VAL A 404 4.28 -26.42 3.14
CA VAL A 404 4.44 -27.83 2.75
C VAL A 404 3.74 -28.06 1.40
N GLY A 405 4.45 -28.70 0.47
CA GLY A 405 3.99 -28.94 -0.89
C GLY A 405 4.45 -27.89 -1.90
N ASP A 406 4.97 -26.74 -1.47
CA ASP A 406 5.53 -25.75 -2.40
C ASP A 406 6.76 -26.32 -3.10
N ARG A 407 6.82 -26.15 -4.42
CA ARG A 407 8.00 -26.38 -5.25
C ARG A 407 8.93 -25.16 -5.22
N ILE A 408 10.21 -25.43 -5.00
CA ILE A 408 11.28 -24.43 -5.04
C ILE A 408 12.28 -24.74 -6.16
N ASP A 409 12.93 -23.69 -6.65
CA ASP A 409 14.13 -23.79 -7.47
C ASP A 409 15.33 -23.23 -6.69
N TYR A 410 16.48 -23.90 -6.79
CA TYR A 410 17.77 -23.34 -6.39
C TYR A 410 18.30 -22.47 -7.53
N VAL A 411 18.70 -21.25 -7.20
CA VAL A 411 19.07 -20.21 -8.16
C VAL A 411 20.48 -19.74 -7.88
N SER A 412 21.33 -19.75 -8.92
CA SER A 412 22.69 -19.25 -8.78
C SER A 412 22.66 -17.73 -8.59
N CYS A 413 23.27 -17.23 -7.52
CA CYS A 413 23.34 -15.78 -7.31
C CYS A 413 24.18 -15.05 -8.36
N LYS A 414 25.06 -15.75 -9.08
CA LYS A 414 25.97 -15.16 -10.08
C LYS A 414 25.36 -15.04 -11.48
N THR A 415 24.34 -15.85 -11.78
CA THR A 415 23.74 -15.90 -13.12
C THR A 415 22.22 -15.73 -13.10
N LEU A 416 21.59 -15.84 -11.93
CA LEU A 416 20.14 -15.87 -11.73
C LEU A 416 19.44 -17.04 -12.45
N VAL A 417 20.22 -18.04 -12.87
CA VAL A 417 19.69 -19.23 -13.55
C VAL A 417 19.34 -20.32 -12.51
N PRO A 418 18.11 -20.86 -12.54
CA PRO A 418 17.76 -22.05 -11.78
C PRO A 418 18.58 -23.27 -12.20
N TYR A 419 19.13 -24.03 -11.25
CA TYR A 419 19.97 -25.20 -11.54
C TYR A 419 19.49 -26.52 -10.92
N ALA A 420 18.55 -26.46 -9.98
CA ALA A 420 17.91 -27.63 -9.39
C ALA A 420 16.52 -27.26 -8.86
N SER A 421 15.65 -28.24 -8.66
CA SER A 421 14.34 -28.05 -8.03
C SER A 421 14.12 -29.06 -6.91
N ASN A 422 13.29 -28.69 -5.94
CA ASN A 422 12.84 -29.60 -4.89
C ASN A 422 11.42 -29.23 -4.43
N THR A 423 10.89 -29.99 -3.48
CA THR A 423 9.58 -29.74 -2.88
C THR A 423 9.71 -29.68 -1.37
N VAL A 424 9.11 -28.67 -0.76
CA VAL A 424 9.06 -28.49 0.68
C VAL A 424 8.21 -29.61 1.29
N SER A 425 8.79 -30.40 2.19
CA SER A 425 8.11 -31.41 3.01
C SER A 425 7.89 -30.96 4.45
N GLY A 426 8.63 -29.93 4.90
CA GLY A 426 8.45 -29.28 6.20
C GLY A 426 9.08 -27.89 6.19
N ASN A 427 8.58 -26.99 7.03
CA ASN A 427 9.22 -25.70 7.27
C ASN A 427 9.13 -25.34 8.76
N LYS A 428 10.14 -24.62 9.24
CA LYS A 428 10.20 -24.12 10.62
C LYS A 428 10.77 -22.71 10.59
N LYS A 429 9.95 -21.74 11.01
CA LYS A 429 10.41 -20.35 11.22
C LYS A 429 11.41 -20.36 12.39
N LEU A 430 12.63 -19.91 12.14
CA LEU A 430 13.69 -19.79 13.16
C LEU A 430 13.66 -18.41 13.81
N ASN A 431 13.45 -17.37 13.01
CA ASN A 431 13.23 -15.99 13.44
C ASN A 431 12.48 -15.22 12.34
N GLU A 432 12.39 -13.89 12.43
CA GLU A 432 11.67 -13.07 11.44
C GLU A 432 12.29 -13.09 10.04
N LYS A 433 13.57 -13.44 9.92
CA LYS A 433 14.30 -13.46 8.64
C LYS A 433 14.66 -14.85 8.15
N GLU A 434 14.76 -15.84 9.04
CA GLU A 434 15.27 -17.18 8.71
C GLU A 434 14.22 -18.27 8.88
N ILE A 435 14.20 -19.17 7.90
CA ILE A 435 13.29 -20.31 7.82
C ILE A 435 14.14 -21.54 7.51
N GLU A 436 14.03 -22.60 8.32
CA GLU A 436 14.54 -23.92 7.96
C GLU A 436 13.50 -24.63 7.08
N LEU A 437 13.91 -25.09 5.90
CA LEU A 437 13.11 -25.91 5.01
C LEU A 437 13.62 -27.35 5.07
N THR A 438 12.70 -28.29 5.27
CA THR A 438 12.92 -29.71 5.00
C THR A 438 12.36 -30.03 3.63
N LEU A 439 13.12 -30.76 2.83
CA LEU A 439 12.83 -31.04 1.43
C LEU A 439 12.62 -32.53 1.19
N ARG A 440 11.86 -32.85 0.13
CA ARG A 440 11.54 -34.25 -0.23
C ARG A 440 12.75 -35.02 -0.73
N GLN A 441 13.61 -34.37 -1.50
CA GLN A 441 14.85 -34.94 -2.02
C GLN A 441 16.06 -34.33 -1.31
N PRO A 442 17.23 -34.98 -1.32
CA PRO A 442 18.47 -34.35 -0.88
C PRO A 442 18.77 -33.04 -1.62
N ASN A 443 19.49 -32.14 -0.96
CA ASN A 443 20.02 -30.92 -1.54
C ASN A 443 20.98 -31.25 -2.69
N PRO A 444 21.04 -30.43 -3.75
CA PRO A 444 22.02 -30.62 -4.80
C PRO A 444 23.44 -30.38 -4.25
N GLY A 445 24.41 -31.23 -4.63
CA GLY A 445 25.78 -31.17 -4.11
C GLY A 445 26.61 -29.97 -4.58
N ASN A 446 26.07 -29.10 -5.44
CA ASN A 446 26.77 -27.98 -6.08
C ASN A 446 26.33 -26.59 -5.59
N ILE A 447 25.60 -26.48 -4.46
CA ILE A 447 25.20 -25.19 -3.88
C ILE A 447 26.43 -24.30 -3.66
N GLN A 448 26.40 -23.08 -4.20
CA GLN A 448 27.47 -22.10 -4.05
C GLN A 448 27.12 -21.06 -2.96
N PRO A 449 28.14 -20.38 -2.38
CA PRO A 449 27.90 -19.30 -1.44
C PRO A 449 27.00 -18.20 -2.02
N ASN A 450 26.02 -17.78 -1.23
CA ASN A 450 25.00 -16.77 -1.56
C ASN A 450 23.94 -17.19 -2.58
N ASP A 451 23.95 -18.43 -3.08
CA ASP A 451 22.82 -18.94 -3.87
C ASP A 451 21.51 -18.78 -3.10
N ALA A 452 20.43 -18.62 -3.86
CA ALA A 452 19.10 -18.38 -3.32
C ALA A 452 18.15 -19.51 -3.69
N VAL A 453 17.00 -19.52 -3.05
CA VAL A 453 15.84 -20.28 -3.49
C VAL A 453 14.72 -19.34 -3.91
N GLU A 454 13.99 -19.75 -4.94
CA GLU A 454 12.75 -19.11 -5.39
C GLU A 454 11.57 -20.07 -5.12
N ASN A 455 10.44 -19.54 -4.62
CA ASN A 455 9.20 -20.29 -4.54
C ASN A 455 8.45 -20.29 -5.89
N THR A 456 8.64 -21.34 -6.68
CA THR A 456 8.04 -21.44 -8.03
C THR A 456 6.54 -21.72 -8.04
N THR A 457 5.97 -22.13 -6.90
CA THR A 457 4.52 -22.38 -6.74
C THR A 457 3.75 -21.08 -6.71
N TRP A 458 4.37 -20.04 -6.15
CA TRP A 458 3.80 -18.72 -5.97
C TRP A 458 4.24 -17.78 -7.09
N THR A 459 3.86 -18.15 -8.31
CA THR A 459 4.10 -17.35 -9.53
C THR A 459 2.81 -17.16 -10.33
N PRO A 460 2.40 -15.91 -10.63
CA PRO A 460 1.15 -15.63 -11.33
C PRO A 460 1.37 -15.44 -12.84
N SER A 461 0.39 -15.84 -13.65
CA SER A 461 0.23 -15.27 -15.00
C SER A 461 -0.34 -13.85 -14.89
N VAL A 462 0.06 -12.96 -15.79
CA VAL A 462 -0.33 -11.55 -15.75
C VAL A 462 -0.93 -11.13 -17.10
N HIS A 463 -2.10 -10.50 -17.06
CA HIS A 463 -2.71 -9.87 -18.24
C HIS A 463 -3.06 -8.42 -17.92
N VAL A 464 -2.38 -7.49 -18.58
CA VAL A 464 -2.69 -6.07 -18.52
C VAL A 464 -3.25 -5.63 -19.86
N SER A 465 -4.46 -5.06 -19.87
CA SER A 465 -5.04 -4.58 -21.12
C SER A 465 -5.84 -3.28 -20.99
N ASN A 466 -5.92 -2.52 -22.08
CA ASN A 466 -6.68 -1.28 -22.17
C ASN A 466 -6.44 -0.33 -20.98
N THR A 467 -5.18 -0.24 -20.53
CA THR A 467 -4.81 0.48 -19.31
C THR A 467 -3.91 1.66 -19.63
N VAL A 468 -4.16 2.80 -19.00
CA VAL A 468 -3.33 4.01 -19.12
C VAL A 468 -2.37 4.07 -17.94
N CYS A 469 -1.07 4.18 -18.22
CA CYS A 469 0.00 4.44 -17.26
C CYS A 469 0.58 5.83 -17.51
N ARG A 470 0.48 6.75 -16.54
CA ARG A 470 0.93 8.15 -16.73
C ARG A 470 1.41 8.81 -15.46
N HIS A 471 2.20 9.88 -15.59
CA HIS A 471 2.70 10.65 -14.45
C HIS A 471 3.45 9.74 -13.45
N ILE A 472 4.38 8.93 -13.95
CA ILE A 472 5.21 8.04 -13.14
C ILE A 472 6.67 8.48 -13.31
N PRO A 473 7.38 8.90 -12.26
CA PRO A 473 8.78 9.30 -12.38
C PRO A 473 9.76 8.12 -12.46
N THR A 474 9.28 6.89 -12.27
CA THR A 474 10.03 5.63 -12.31
C THR A 474 9.56 4.74 -13.48
N ARG A 475 9.46 3.42 -13.28
CA ARG A 475 9.05 2.46 -14.30
C ARG A 475 7.52 2.45 -14.42
N GLY A 476 7.01 2.19 -15.63
CA GLY A 476 5.59 1.92 -15.79
C GLY A 476 5.23 0.59 -15.12
N PHE A 477 5.55 -0.52 -15.77
CA PHE A 477 5.34 -1.87 -15.24
C PHE A 477 6.67 -2.60 -15.06
N LEU A 478 6.98 -3.03 -13.84
CA LEU A 478 8.04 -3.96 -13.50
C LEU A 478 7.43 -5.36 -13.36
N LEU A 479 7.65 -6.25 -14.33
CA LEU A 479 6.98 -7.56 -14.37
C LEU A 479 8.00 -8.69 -14.45
N THR A 480 8.16 -9.38 -13.32
CA THR A 480 9.16 -10.42 -13.09
C THR A 480 8.44 -11.68 -12.58
N THR A 481 7.93 -12.49 -13.51
CA THR A 481 7.21 -13.72 -13.17
C THR A 481 7.47 -14.83 -14.20
N ARG A 482 7.40 -16.07 -13.72
CA ARG A 482 7.68 -17.30 -14.51
C ARG A 482 6.58 -17.70 -15.47
N LYS A 483 5.35 -17.26 -15.22
CA LYS A 483 4.17 -17.61 -16.02
C LYS A 483 3.93 -16.57 -17.12
N PRO A 484 3.12 -16.89 -18.15
CA PRO A 484 2.88 -15.98 -19.26
C PRO A 484 2.43 -14.59 -18.82
N VAL A 485 3.01 -13.58 -19.46
CA VAL A 485 2.65 -12.17 -19.32
C VAL A 485 2.15 -11.64 -20.66
N LEU A 486 0.97 -11.01 -20.67
CA LEU A 486 0.42 -10.31 -21.82
C LEU A 486 0.16 -8.85 -21.45
N ILE A 487 0.80 -7.93 -22.14
CA ILE A 487 0.55 -6.48 -22.03
C ILE A 487 0.04 -6.01 -23.39
N GLU A 488 -1.23 -5.59 -23.47
CA GLU A 488 -1.80 -5.19 -24.75
C GLU A 488 -2.80 -4.05 -24.72
N ARG A 489 -2.80 -3.22 -25.78
CA ARG A 489 -3.69 -2.06 -25.88
C ARG A 489 -3.52 -1.06 -24.71
N CYS A 490 -2.35 -1.05 -24.08
CA CYS A 490 -2.02 -0.10 -23.02
C CYS A 490 -1.40 1.17 -23.60
N ARG A 491 -1.53 2.27 -22.86
CA ARG A 491 -0.94 3.56 -23.21
C ARG A 491 -0.04 4.02 -22.08
N PHE A 492 1.24 4.21 -22.38
CA PHE A 492 2.24 4.71 -21.45
C PHE A 492 2.59 6.15 -21.83
N GLU A 493 2.44 7.06 -20.89
CA GLU A 493 2.68 8.48 -21.08
C GLU A 493 3.76 8.95 -20.12
N LYS A 494 4.91 9.34 -20.67
CA LYS A 494 5.90 10.15 -19.98
C LYS A 494 6.39 9.54 -18.65
N THR A 495 6.64 8.23 -18.66
CA THR A 495 7.33 7.57 -17.55
C THR A 495 8.75 8.13 -17.43
N GLY A 496 9.30 8.25 -16.22
CA GLY A 496 10.66 8.77 -16.02
C GLY A 496 11.76 7.74 -16.28
N MET A 497 11.44 6.44 -16.16
CA MET A 497 12.29 5.29 -16.50
C MET A 497 11.52 4.39 -17.53
N PRO A 498 11.98 3.15 -17.84
CA PRO A 498 11.29 2.30 -18.81
C PRO A 498 9.80 2.16 -18.56
N ALA A 499 9.02 2.23 -19.64
CA ALA A 499 7.59 1.95 -19.56
C ALA A 499 7.33 0.50 -19.13
N ILE A 500 8.18 -0.43 -19.56
CA ILE A 500 8.16 -1.83 -19.13
C ILE A 500 9.59 -2.24 -18.77
N LEU A 501 9.79 -2.72 -17.55
CA LEU A 501 11.05 -3.28 -17.07
C LEU A 501 10.86 -4.76 -16.73
N VAL A 502 11.81 -5.57 -17.19
CA VAL A 502 12.01 -6.94 -16.72
C VAL A 502 13.32 -6.96 -15.93
N GLU A 503 13.20 -7.17 -14.62
CA GLU A 503 14.34 -7.29 -13.70
C GLU A 503 14.32 -8.69 -13.06
N ASP A 504 15.39 -9.04 -12.36
CA ASP A 504 15.50 -10.16 -11.41
C ASP A 504 16.80 -9.87 -10.67
N ASP A 505 16.84 -9.95 -9.34
CA ASP A 505 18.08 -9.76 -8.62
C ASP A 505 18.14 -10.61 -7.35
N ALA A 506 19.34 -11.10 -7.03
CA ALA A 506 19.62 -11.80 -5.77
C ALA A 506 20.74 -11.08 -4.99
N SER A 507 20.76 -9.74 -5.04
CA SER A 507 21.87 -8.95 -4.48
C SER A 507 21.47 -7.64 -3.80
N GLY A 508 20.45 -6.96 -4.32
CA GLY A 508 19.86 -5.72 -3.82
C GLY A 508 18.48 -5.96 -3.23
N TRP A 509 17.44 -5.96 -4.08
CA TRP A 509 16.03 -6.11 -3.65
C TRP A 509 15.65 -7.56 -3.34
N TYR A 510 16.37 -8.54 -3.91
CA TYR A 510 16.02 -9.95 -3.81
C TYR A 510 14.63 -10.27 -4.40
N GLU A 511 14.24 -9.51 -5.43
CA GLU A 511 13.00 -9.76 -6.17
C GLU A 511 13.29 -10.81 -7.25
N SER A 512 12.56 -11.94 -7.18
CA SER A 512 12.75 -13.08 -8.05
C SER A 512 11.70 -13.15 -9.15
N GLY A 513 11.99 -13.85 -10.24
CA GLY A 513 10.96 -14.30 -11.17
C GLY A 513 11.42 -14.29 -12.61
N VAL A 514 12.18 -15.30 -12.99
CA VAL A 514 12.68 -15.45 -14.36
C VAL A 514 11.53 -15.47 -15.38
N VAL A 515 11.47 -14.43 -16.22
CA VAL A 515 10.49 -14.31 -17.31
C VAL A 515 10.84 -15.28 -18.43
N ARG A 516 9.84 -16.06 -18.87
CA ARG A 516 9.98 -17.03 -19.97
C ARG A 516 9.09 -16.75 -21.17
N ASP A 517 7.97 -16.07 -20.94
CA ASP A 517 6.96 -15.80 -21.95
C ASP A 517 6.30 -14.45 -21.65
N MET A 518 6.65 -13.43 -22.43
CA MET A 518 6.08 -12.09 -22.33
C MET A 518 5.75 -11.56 -23.72
N ALA A 519 4.47 -11.27 -23.94
CA ALA A 519 3.96 -10.66 -25.16
C ALA A 519 3.57 -9.19 -24.89
N ILE A 520 4.19 -8.28 -25.64
CA ILE A 520 3.92 -6.84 -25.60
C ILE A 520 3.34 -6.46 -26.96
N SER A 521 2.03 -6.22 -27.05
CA SER A 521 1.36 -6.04 -28.34
C SER A 521 0.39 -4.86 -28.37
N ARG A 522 0.39 -4.09 -29.47
CA ARG A 522 -0.57 -3.00 -29.69
C ARG A 522 -0.59 -1.93 -28.56
N ASN A 523 0.55 -1.69 -27.93
CA ASN A 523 0.70 -0.64 -26.91
C ASN A 523 1.15 0.68 -27.55
N THR A 524 0.82 1.80 -26.94
CA THR A 524 1.27 3.13 -27.34
C THR A 524 2.21 3.71 -26.28
N PHE A 525 3.43 4.05 -26.66
CA PHE A 525 4.43 4.65 -25.77
C PHE A 525 4.70 6.08 -26.20
N ILE A 526 4.51 7.05 -25.29
CA ILE A 526 4.59 8.47 -25.61
C ILE A 526 5.59 9.11 -24.68
N GLN A 527 6.73 9.50 -25.24
CA GLN A 527 7.78 10.25 -24.56
C GLN A 527 8.21 9.63 -23.22
N CYS A 528 8.23 8.28 -23.16
CA CYS A 528 8.76 7.54 -22.01
C CYS A 528 10.28 7.74 -21.91
N GLY A 529 10.77 7.84 -20.68
CA GLY A 529 12.19 8.01 -20.37
C GLY A 529 13.00 6.74 -20.60
N GLU A 530 14.31 6.92 -20.79
CA GLU A 530 15.28 5.85 -21.02
C GLU A 530 14.88 4.90 -22.18
N ALA A 531 15.37 3.65 -22.16
CA ALA A 531 14.88 2.63 -23.05
C ALA A 531 13.41 2.29 -22.69
N VAL A 532 12.50 2.45 -23.65
CA VAL A 532 11.04 2.27 -23.42
C VAL A 532 10.71 0.90 -22.82
N ILE A 533 11.38 -0.15 -23.31
CA ILE A 533 11.31 -1.52 -22.78
C ILE A 533 12.74 -1.94 -22.45
N GLN A 534 12.97 -2.43 -21.23
CA GLN A 534 14.31 -2.80 -20.78
C GLN A 534 14.30 -4.16 -20.08
N ILE A 535 15.34 -4.97 -20.31
CA ILE A 535 15.55 -6.26 -19.67
C ILE A 535 16.92 -6.20 -19.01
N VAL A 536 16.97 -6.15 -17.67
CA VAL A 536 18.20 -5.95 -16.91
C VAL A 536 18.22 -6.78 -15.62
N PRO A 537 18.26 -8.12 -15.70
CA PRO A 537 18.49 -8.94 -14.51
C PRO A 537 19.87 -8.61 -13.90
N HIS A 538 19.91 -8.30 -12.60
CA HIS A 538 21.09 -7.87 -11.87
C HIS A 538 21.75 -9.04 -11.13
N ALA A 539 22.61 -9.76 -11.86
CA ALA A 539 23.52 -10.72 -11.25
C ALA A 539 24.82 -10.00 -10.80
N PRO A 540 25.23 -10.05 -9.53
CA PRO A 540 26.48 -9.43 -9.07
C PRO A 540 27.67 -9.95 -9.90
N PRO A 541 28.52 -9.06 -10.47
CA PRO A 541 29.66 -9.49 -11.27
C PRO A 541 30.62 -10.36 -10.46
N ALA A 542 31.08 -11.47 -11.04
CA ALA A 542 32.16 -12.25 -10.46
C ALA A 542 33.44 -11.38 -10.38
N GLY A 543 33.92 -11.09 -9.16
CA GLY A 543 35.34 -10.74 -8.95
C GLY A 543 35.74 -9.26 -8.88
N ARG A 544 34.84 -8.27 -8.78
CA ARG A 544 35.27 -6.91 -8.36
C ARG A 544 35.11 -6.72 -6.86
N LYS A 545 36.25 -6.61 -6.14
CA LYS A 545 36.31 -5.93 -4.84
C LYS A 545 35.59 -4.59 -5.01
N ARG A 546 34.67 -4.26 -4.11
CA ARG A 546 33.97 -2.97 -4.07
C ARG A 546 35.00 -1.84 -4.06
N SER A 547 35.30 -1.26 -5.22
CA SER A 547 35.80 0.11 -5.27
C SER A 547 34.62 0.99 -4.90
N ARG A 548 34.75 1.71 -3.78
CA ARG A 548 33.85 2.81 -3.41
C ARG A 548 34.07 3.94 -4.40
N GLU A 549 33.61 3.80 -5.63
CA GLU A 549 33.52 4.91 -6.57
C GLU A 549 32.70 4.49 -7.80
N HIS A 550 31.66 5.27 -8.05
CA HIS A 550 30.80 5.25 -9.24
C HIS A 550 29.83 4.08 -9.39
N HIS A 551 28.91 3.91 -8.45
CA HIS A 551 27.50 3.55 -8.73
C HIS A 551 26.60 4.44 -7.87
N HIS A 552 26.66 5.75 -8.13
CA HIS A 552 25.58 6.68 -7.78
C HIS A 552 24.63 6.82 -8.98
N HIS A 553 24.19 5.69 -9.55
CA HIS A 553 22.89 5.71 -10.23
C HIS A 553 21.86 5.76 -9.12
N ARG A 554 21.24 6.92 -9.04
CA ARG A 554 20.27 7.37 -8.05
C ARG A 554 19.08 6.41 -7.95
N GLN A 555 19.28 5.28 -7.26
CA GLN A 555 18.23 4.61 -6.51
C GLN A 555 17.88 5.53 -5.33
N TYR A 556 17.02 6.50 -5.59
CA TYR A 556 16.26 7.10 -4.52
C TYR A 556 14.81 6.64 -4.67
N VAL A 557 14.50 5.60 -3.90
CA VAL A 557 13.17 5.42 -3.29
C VAL A 557 12.83 6.59 -2.40
#